data_AF-A0A354IY60-F1
#
_entry.id   AF-A0A354IY60-F1
#
_cell.length_a   1.000
_cell.length_b   1.000
_cell.length_c   1.000
_cell.angle_alpha   90.00
_cell.angle_beta   90.00
_cell.angle_gamma   90.00
#
_symmetry.space_group_name_H-M   'P 1'
#
loop_
_entity.id
_entity.type
_entity.pdbx_description
1 polymer ?
#
loop_
_entity_poly.entity_id
_entity_poly.type
_entity_poly.pdbx_seq_one_letter_code
_entity_poly.pdbx_strand_id
1 'polypeptide(L)'
;RVVRFAAKLGFTIEPTTRAPIPVMAPLIDNVPAARVFDEMLKLLLSGHALACLKELRSAGLHHGLLPLLDVVLEQPIGMKFVTLALESTDGRVKAGKGVSPGFLFASLLWHQVLEKWTAYRAAGESPIPALHLAADDVLETQTENLALQRRIA
;
A
#
# COMPACT_ATOMS: atom_id res chain seq x y z
N ARG A 1 10.03 -10.92 -0.30
CA ARG A 1 11.31 -10.68 0.45
C ARG A 1 12.49 -10.33 -0.45
N VAL A 2 12.88 -11.18 -1.41
CA VAL A 2 14.03 -10.91 -2.30
C VAL A 2 13.93 -9.54 -3.00
N VAL A 3 12.74 -9.18 -3.49
CA VAL A 3 12.44 -7.86 -4.06
C VAL A 3 12.75 -6.70 -3.11
N ARG A 4 12.36 -6.81 -1.84
CA ARG A 4 12.67 -5.79 -0.81
C ARG A 4 14.18 -5.65 -0.60
N PHE A 5 14.91 -6.75 -0.59
CA PHE A 5 16.37 -6.70 -0.44
C PHE A 5 17.06 -6.11 -1.67
N ALA A 6 16.64 -6.51 -2.86
CA ALA A 6 17.15 -5.96 -4.13
C ALA A 6 16.97 -4.44 -4.18
N ALA A 7 15.77 -3.96 -3.89
CA ALA A 7 15.47 -2.53 -3.87
C ALA A 7 16.18 -1.76 -2.75
N LYS A 8 16.33 -2.36 -1.56
CA LYS A 8 17.02 -1.72 -0.42
C LYS A 8 18.55 -1.64 -0.62
N LEU A 9 19.16 -2.71 -1.12
CA LEU A 9 20.62 -2.84 -1.24
C LEU A 9 21.14 -2.49 -2.64
N GLY A 10 20.26 -2.22 -3.61
CA GLY A 10 20.63 -1.80 -4.96
C GLY A 10 21.25 -2.90 -5.80
N PHE A 11 20.95 -4.18 -5.54
CA PHE A 11 21.42 -5.30 -6.36
C PHE A 11 20.35 -5.80 -7.32
N THR A 12 20.78 -6.42 -8.42
CA THR A 12 19.89 -7.09 -9.37
C THR A 12 19.70 -8.55 -8.96
N ILE A 13 18.44 -9.01 -8.95
CA ILE A 13 18.13 -10.43 -8.72
C ILE A 13 18.67 -11.24 -9.90
N GLU A 14 19.48 -12.26 -9.60
CA GLU A 14 20.07 -13.15 -10.59
C GLU A 14 18.97 -13.77 -11.50
N PRO A 15 19.19 -13.89 -12.83
CA PRO A 15 18.13 -14.25 -13.78
C PRO A 15 17.40 -15.56 -13.49
N THR A 16 18.11 -16.62 -13.12
CA THR A 16 17.49 -17.92 -12.82
C THR A 16 16.67 -17.89 -11.52
N THR A 17 17.05 -17.04 -10.57
CA THR A 17 16.30 -16.75 -9.34
C THR A 17 15.07 -15.87 -9.62
N ARG A 18 15.16 -14.95 -10.60
CA ARG A 18 14.07 -14.05 -10.97
C ARG A 18 12.99 -14.74 -11.81
N ALA A 19 13.38 -15.63 -12.71
CA ALA A 19 12.51 -16.32 -13.65
C ALA A 19 11.25 -16.98 -13.03
N PRO A 20 11.34 -17.72 -11.90
CA PRO A 20 10.16 -18.37 -11.32
C PRO A 20 9.21 -17.43 -10.59
N ILE A 21 9.63 -16.20 -10.25
CA ILE A 21 8.86 -15.29 -9.39
C ILE A 21 7.45 -15.00 -9.94
N PRO A 22 7.27 -14.60 -11.22
CA PRO A 22 5.92 -14.31 -11.75
C PRO A 22 5.04 -15.55 -11.79
N VAL A 23 5.61 -16.72 -12.11
CA VAL A 23 4.88 -18.00 -12.19
C VAL A 23 4.40 -18.45 -10.80
N MET A 24 5.22 -18.20 -9.78
CA MET A 24 4.92 -18.54 -8.39
C MET A 24 4.13 -17.46 -7.65
N ALA A 25 3.89 -16.29 -8.25
CA ALA A 25 3.17 -15.18 -7.61
C ALA A 25 1.83 -15.60 -6.99
N PRO A 26 0.98 -16.43 -7.64
CA PRO A 26 -0.29 -16.86 -7.07
C PRO A 26 -0.14 -17.68 -5.78
N LEU A 27 1.03 -18.26 -5.49
CA LEU A 27 1.25 -19.00 -4.25
C LEU A 27 1.23 -18.09 -3.00
N ILE A 28 1.28 -16.77 -3.18
CA ILE A 28 1.10 -15.80 -2.10
C ILE A 28 -0.30 -15.91 -1.49
N ASP A 29 -1.31 -16.33 -2.25
CA ASP A 29 -2.69 -16.50 -1.76
C ASP A 29 -2.80 -17.62 -0.71
N ASN A 30 -1.82 -18.54 -0.68
CA ASN A 30 -1.72 -19.57 0.36
C ASN A 30 -1.06 -19.06 1.66
N VAL A 31 -0.55 -17.83 1.68
CA VAL A 31 0.10 -17.23 2.85
C VAL A 31 -0.95 -16.48 3.66
N PRO A 32 -0.99 -16.63 5.00
CA PRO A 32 -1.92 -15.87 5.84
C PRO A 32 -1.79 -14.37 5.59
N ALA A 33 -2.92 -13.69 5.38
CA ALA A 33 -2.95 -12.27 5.02
C ALA A 33 -2.22 -11.37 6.03
N ALA A 34 -2.23 -11.70 7.33
CA ALA A 34 -1.44 -10.99 8.35
C ALA A 34 0.08 -11.02 8.07
N ARG A 35 0.60 -12.15 7.54
CA ARG A 35 2.02 -12.30 7.19
C ARG A 35 2.36 -11.49 5.93
N VAL A 36 1.47 -11.49 4.95
CA VAL A 36 1.60 -10.68 3.73
C VAL A 36 1.63 -9.20 4.10
N PHE A 37 0.72 -8.79 4.98
CA PHE A 37 0.64 -7.44 5.52
C PHE A 37 1.92 -7.01 6.26
N ASP A 38 2.47 -7.88 7.12
CA ASP A 38 3.74 -7.59 7.81
C ASP A 38 4.92 -7.40 6.84
N GLU A 39 5.00 -8.21 5.78
CA GLU A 39 6.06 -8.06 4.77
C GLU A 39 5.86 -6.81 3.91
N MET A 40 4.61 -6.44 3.64
CA MET A 40 4.25 -5.20 2.97
C MET A 40 4.64 -3.98 3.80
N LEU A 41 4.35 -3.95 5.10
CA LEU A 41 4.79 -2.87 5.98
C LEU A 41 6.31 -2.76 6.02
N LYS A 42 7.03 -3.90 6.11
CA LYS A 42 8.50 -3.90 6.04
C LYS A 42 9.03 -3.36 4.72
N LEU A 43 8.27 -3.51 3.64
CA LEU A 43 8.62 -3.01 2.32
C LEU A 43 8.39 -1.50 2.20
N LEU A 44 7.21 -1.03 2.59
CA LEU A 44 6.81 0.37 2.51
C LEU A 44 7.50 1.26 3.56
N LEU A 45 7.91 0.69 4.69
CA LEU A 45 8.63 1.40 5.76
C LEU A 45 10.15 1.14 5.71
N SER A 46 10.66 0.67 4.56
CA SER A 46 12.08 0.30 4.41
C SER A 46 13.01 1.50 4.21
N GLY A 47 12.49 2.68 3.91
CA GLY A 47 13.27 3.81 3.41
C GLY A 47 13.50 3.78 1.89
N HIS A 48 12.96 2.78 1.20
CA HIS A 48 13.08 2.56 -0.25
C HIS A 48 11.74 2.16 -0.87
N ALA A 49 10.63 2.65 -0.35
CA ALA A 49 9.28 2.21 -0.68
C ALA A 49 8.99 2.28 -2.18
N LEU A 50 9.27 3.42 -2.82
CA LEU A 50 8.99 3.61 -4.24
C LEU A 50 9.81 2.66 -5.13
N ALA A 51 11.08 2.45 -4.78
CA ALA A 51 11.94 1.49 -5.48
C ALA A 51 11.44 0.05 -5.31
N CYS A 52 11.01 -0.30 -4.09
CA CYS A 52 10.45 -1.62 -3.81
C CYS A 52 9.14 -1.86 -4.57
N LEU A 53 8.27 -0.85 -4.70
CA LEU A 53 7.02 -0.96 -5.46
C LEU A 53 7.28 -1.15 -6.96
N LYS A 54 8.24 -0.42 -7.53
CA LYS A 54 8.65 -0.59 -8.93
C LYS A 54 9.17 -2.01 -9.19
N GLU A 55 9.99 -2.55 -8.28
CA GLU A 55 10.49 -3.92 -8.40
C GLU A 55 9.40 -4.99 -8.17
N LEU A 56 8.44 -4.76 -7.26
CA LEU A 56 7.28 -5.64 -7.10
C LEU A 56 6.46 -5.71 -8.39
N ARG A 57 6.20 -4.54 -9.00
CA ARG A 57 5.47 -4.45 -10.26
C ARG A 57 6.21 -5.15 -11.39
N SER A 58 7.52 -4.89 -11.54
CA SER A 58 8.34 -5.53 -12.58
C SER A 58 8.55 -7.03 -12.38
N ALA A 59 8.35 -7.53 -11.16
CA ALA A 59 8.38 -8.96 -10.83
C ALA A 59 7.00 -9.64 -10.95
N GLY A 60 5.93 -8.91 -11.31
CA GLY A 60 4.58 -9.46 -11.40
C GLY A 60 3.91 -9.75 -10.05
N LEU A 61 4.43 -9.20 -8.95
CA LEU A 61 3.97 -9.45 -7.58
C LEU A 61 3.02 -8.36 -7.04
N HIS A 62 2.56 -7.44 -7.88
CA HIS A 62 1.72 -6.32 -7.44
C HIS A 62 0.25 -6.72 -7.29
N HIS A 63 -0.23 -7.62 -8.15
CA HIS A 63 -1.60 -8.14 -8.11
C HIS A 63 -1.87 -8.95 -6.85
N GLY A 64 -3.00 -8.67 -6.19
CA GLY A 64 -3.46 -9.38 -4.98
C GLY A 64 -2.77 -8.96 -3.68
N LEU A 65 -1.57 -8.41 -3.75
CA LEU A 65 -0.83 -7.96 -2.55
C LEU A 65 -1.40 -6.65 -1.98
N LEU A 66 -1.82 -5.74 -2.87
CA LEU A 66 -2.46 -4.47 -2.55
C LEU A 66 -3.38 -4.04 -3.70
N PRO A 67 -4.63 -4.53 -3.75
CA PRO A 67 -5.63 -4.05 -4.71
C PRO A 67 -5.75 -2.52 -4.70
N LEU A 68 -5.60 -1.92 -3.51
CA LEU A 68 -5.55 -0.47 -3.30
C LEU A 68 -4.42 0.21 -4.09
N LEU A 69 -3.20 -0.33 -4.08
CA LEU A 69 -2.11 0.29 -4.83
C LEU A 69 -2.33 0.15 -6.32
N ASP A 70 -2.85 -0.98 -6.80
CA ASP A 70 -3.13 -1.13 -8.23
C ASP A 70 -4.13 -0.04 -8.68
N VAL A 71 -5.23 0.15 -7.96
CA VAL A 71 -6.22 1.20 -8.23
C VAL A 71 -5.62 2.61 -8.14
N VAL A 72 -4.80 2.89 -7.12
CA VAL A 72 -4.23 4.23 -6.93
C VAL A 72 -3.12 4.55 -7.93
N LEU A 73 -2.36 3.53 -8.36
CA LEU A 73 -1.30 3.66 -9.36
C LEU A 73 -1.87 3.75 -10.80
N GLU A 74 -3.11 3.32 -11.03
CA GLU A 74 -3.83 3.45 -12.31
C GLU A 74 -4.40 4.86 -12.53
N GLN A 75 -4.69 5.59 -11.45
CA GLN A 75 -5.18 6.97 -11.53
C GLN A 75 -4.02 7.99 -11.47
N PRO A 76 -3.86 8.89 -12.47
CA PRO A 76 -2.73 9.83 -12.52
C PRO A 76 -2.61 10.75 -11.30
N ILE A 77 -3.75 11.16 -10.73
CA ILE A 77 -3.80 12.07 -9.57
C ILE A 77 -3.47 11.32 -8.28
N GLY A 78 -4.05 10.12 -8.09
CA GLY A 78 -3.76 9.25 -6.94
C GLY A 78 -2.28 8.86 -6.88
N MET A 79 -1.70 8.55 -8.04
CA MET A 79 -0.28 8.21 -8.18
C MET A 79 0.65 9.29 -7.65
N LYS A 80 0.39 10.57 -7.96
CA LYS A 80 1.23 11.68 -7.48
C LYS A 80 1.16 11.82 -5.96
N PHE A 81 -0.04 11.74 -5.38
CA PHE A 81 -0.22 11.86 -3.93
C PHE A 81 0.47 10.73 -3.18
N VAL A 82 0.28 9.48 -3.62
CA VAL A 82 0.93 8.31 -3.01
C VAL A 82 2.44 8.37 -3.15
N THR A 83 2.95 8.77 -4.32
CA THR A 83 4.40 8.94 -4.52
C THR A 83 4.97 9.92 -3.49
N LEU A 84 4.34 11.08 -3.30
CA LEU A 84 4.77 12.07 -2.30
C LEU A 84 4.71 11.54 -0.86
N ALA A 85 3.66 10.78 -0.51
CA ALA A 85 3.53 10.18 0.82
C ALA A 85 4.63 9.14 1.08
N LEU A 86 4.95 8.31 0.08
CA LEU A 86 6.03 7.33 0.15
C LEU A 86 7.40 7.98 0.21
N GLU A 87 7.66 9.01 -0.59
CA GLU A 87 8.93 9.77 -0.55
C GLU A 87 9.13 10.47 0.80
N SER A 88 8.07 11.06 1.35
CA SER A 88 8.10 11.66 2.69
C SER A 88 8.39 10.62 3.77
N THR A 89 7.75 9.44 3.67
CA THR A 89 7.99 8.30 4.56
C THR A 89 9.45 7.83 4.46
N ASP A 90 9.96 7.65 3.24
CA ASP A 90 11.33 7.23 2.99
C ASP A 90 12.35 8.24 3.54
N GLY A 91 12.10 9.54 3.34
CA GLY A 91 12.93 10.62 3.88
C GLY A 91 12.99 10.60 5.41
N ARG A 92 11.88 10.32 6.09
CA ARG A 92 11.84 10.17 7.56
C ARG A 92 12.65 8.98 8.04
N VAL A 93 12.51 7.81 7.40
CA VAL A 93 13.28 6.61 7.75
C VAL A 93 14.78 6.88 7.61
N LYS A 94 15.21 7.48 6.49
CA LYS A 94 16.62 7.83 6.25
C LYS A 94 17.17 8.83 7.26
N ALA A 95 16.33 9.75 7.73
CA ALA A 95 16.70 10.70 8.78
C ALA A 95 16.64 10.11 10.21
N GLY A 96 16.42 8.80 10.37
CA GLY A 96 16.29 8.15 11.67
C GLY A 96 15.06 8.57 12.47
N LYS A 97 14.05 9.18 11.83
CA LYS A 97 12.82 9.64 12.47
C LYS A 97 11.78 8.52 12.51
N GLY A 98 10.94 8.54 13.54
CA GLY A 98 9.81 7.61 13.63
C GLY A 98 8.83 7.76 12.47
N VAL A 99 8.31 6.63 12.00
CA VAL A 99 7.26 6.52 10.98
C VAL A 99 6.07 5.77 11.54
N SER A 100 4.86 6.11 11.08
CA SER A 100 3.61 5.50 11.53
C SER A 100 2.95 4.73 10.39
N PRO A 101 2.63 3.44 10.59
CA PRO A 101 1.78 2.70 9.64
C PRO A 101 0.43 3.39 9.40
N GLY A 102 -0.17 3.99 10.45
CA GLY A 102 -1.45 4.69 10.32
C GLY A 102 -1.40 5.88 9.36
N PHE A 103 -0.31 6.66 9.39
CA PHE A 103 -0.10 7.75 8.44
C PHE A 103 0.00 7.24 6.99
N LEU A 104 0.74 6.15 6.80
CA LEU A 104 0.92 5.54 5.49
C LEU A 104 -0.43 5.08 4.93
N PHE A 105 -1.22 4.31 5.69
CA PHE A 105 -2.54 3.86 5.23
C PHE A 105 -3.50 5.01 4.99
N ALA A 106 -3.55 5.99 5.90
CA ALA A 106 -4.38 7.18 5.69
C ALA A 106 -4.03 7.88 4.38
N SER A 107 -2.74 7.98 4.04
CA SER A 107 -2.28 8.58 2.78
C SER A 107 -2.64 7.72 1.56
N LEU A 108 -2.51 6.40 1.65
CA LEU A 108 -2.86 5.48 0.55
C LEU A 108 -4.37 5.44 0.28
N LEU A 109 -5.19 5.55 1.33
CA LEU A 109 -6.65 5.45 1.26
C LEU A 109 -7.35 6.79 0.99
N TRP A 110 -6.64 7.91 1.13
CA TRP A 110 -7.22 9.24 1.11
C TRP A 110 -8.08 9.53 -0.12
N HIS A 111 -7.68 9.05 -1.30
CA HIS A 111 -8.43 9.31 -2.52
C HIS A 111 -9.84 8.68 -2.50
N GLN A 112 -9.95 7.44 -2.03
CA GLN A 112 -11.24 6.75 -1.88
C GLN A 112 -12.10 7.42 -0.80
N VAL A 113 -11.47 7.85 0.30
CA VAL A 113 -12.18 8.59 1.36
C VAL A 113 -12.72 9.91 0.81
N LEU A 114 -11.92 10.64 0.03
CA LEU A 114 -12.34 11.91 -0.58
C LEU A 114 -13.49 11.73 -1.57
N GLU A 115 -13.47 10.67 -2.38
CA GLU A 115 -14.54 10.33 -3.31
C GLU A 115 -15.86 10.04 -2.57
N LYS A 116 -15.84 9.13 -1.59
CA LYS A 116 -17.02 8.81 -0.78
C LYS A 116 -17.50 10.00 0.03
N TRP A 117 -16.59 10.77 0.62
CA TRP A 117 -16.93 11.97 1.38
C TRP A 117 -17.66 13.00 0.51
N THR A 118 -17.20 13.17 -0.74
CA THR A 118 -17.84 14.07 -1.70
C THR A 118 -19.23 13.58 -2.08
N ALA A 119 -19.40 12.27 -2.30
CA ALA A 119 -20.70 11.66 -2.58
C ALA A 119 -21.69 11.81 -1.42
N TYR A 120 -21.27 11.55 -0.18
CA TYR A 120 -22.13 11.71 1.00
C TYR A 120 -22.53 13.15 1.24
N ARG A 121 -21.61 14.10 1.05
CA ARG A 121 -21.95 15.53 1.12
C ARG A 121 -22.95 15.94 0.04
N ALA A 122 -22.82 15.41 -1.18
CA ALA A 122 -23.78 15.66 -2.26
C ALA A 122 -25.17 15.05 -1.96
N ALA A 123 -25.23 13.97 -1.18
CA ALA A 123 -26.47 13.35 -0.70
C ALA A 123 -27.14 14.10 0.47
N GLY A 124 -26.54 15.18 0.97
CA GLY A 124 -27.09 16.04 2.02
C GLY A 124 -26.50 15.82 3.41
N GLU A 125 -25.52 14.93 3.56
CA GLU A 125 -24.86 14.70 4.85
C GLU A 125 -24.01 15.90 5.28
N SER A 126 -23.98 16.16 6.59
CA SER A 126 -23.12 17.20 7.15
C SER A 126 -21.63 16.83 6.97
N PRO A 127 -20.73 17.82 6.79
CA PRO A 127 -19.34 17.54 6.39
C PRO A 127 -18.57 16.58 7.31
N ILE A 128 -18.70 16.72 8.64
CA ILE A 128 -17.98 15.86 9.60
C ILE A 128 -18.58 14.45 9.66
N PRO A 129 -19.90 14.26 9.84
CA PRO A 129 -20.52 12.93 9.72
C PRO A 129 -20.20 12.21 8.40
N ALA A 130 -20.28 12.92 7.26
CA ALA A 130 -19.96 12.37 5.95
C ALA A 130 -18.51 11.87 5.85
N LEU A 131 -17.56 12.54 6.53
CA LEU A 131 -16.16 12.13 6.55
C LEU A 131 -15.97 10.86 7.37
N HIS A 132 -16.63 10.77 8.54
CA HIS A 132 -16.58 9.56 9.37
C HIS A 132 -17.18 8.36 8.62
N LEU A 133 -18.36 8.53 8.01
CA LEU A 133 -18.98 7.51 7.18
C LEU A 133 -18.06 7.07 6.04
N ALA A 134 -17.49 8.01 5.29
CA ALA A 134 -16.55 7.71 4.22
C ALA A 134 -15.30 6.94 4.70
N ALA A 135 -14.75 7.31 5.86
CA ALA A 135 -13.60 6.64 6.43
C ALA A 135 -13.93 5.20 6.83
N ASP A 136 -15.04 4.99 7.54
CA ASP A 136 -15.48 3.66 7.98
C ASP A 136 -15.76 2.74 6.79
N ASP A 137 -16.49 3.25 5.80
CA ASP A 137 -16.79 2.57 4.54
C ASP A 137 -15.54 2.08 3.80
N VAL A 138 -14.53 2.96 3.68
CA VAL A 138 -13.28 2.61 3.00
C VAL A 138 -12.53 1.58 3.83
N LEU A 139 -12.47 1.72 5.15
CA LEU A 139 -11.81 0.74 6.01
C LEU A 139 -12.49 -0.62 5.96
N GLU A 140 -13.82 -0.70 5.93
CA GLU A 140 -14.56 -1.95 5.85
C GLU A 140 -14.30 -2.67 4.52
N THR A 141 -14.42 -1.95 3.40
CA THR A 141 -14.11 -2.47 2.05
C THR A 141 -12.68 -3.00 1.95
N GLN A 142 -11.74 -2.35 2.63
CA GLN A 142 -10.33 -2.75 2.62
C GLN A 142 -10.04 -3.85 3.64
N THR A 143 -10.82 -4.00 4.70
CA THR A 143 -10.69 -5.08 5.70
C THR A 143 -11.17 -6.43 5.16
N GLU A 144 -12.08 -6.42 4.19
CA GLU A 144 -12.48 -7.62 3.47
C GLU A 144 -11.40 -8.12 2.49
N ASN A 145 -10.64 -7.19 1.89
CA ASN A 145 -9.61 -7.50 0.89
C ASN A 145 -8.21 -7.69 1.48
N LEU A 146 -7.82 -6.84 2.41
CA LEU A 146 -6.67 -7.01 3.28
C LEU A 146 -7.24 -7.52 4.58
N ALA A 147 -6.85 -8.69 5.07
CA ALA A 147 -7.17 -9.08 6.45
C ALA A 147 -6.42 -8.16 7.43
N LEU A 148 -6.79 -6.88 7.45
CA LEU A 148 -6.49 -5.84 8.41
C LEU A 148 -7.16 -6.30 9.71
N GLN A 149 -6.55 -7.31 10.34
CA GLN A 149 -6.91 -7.69 11.68
C GLN A 149 -6.80 -6.43 12.53
N ARG A 150 -7.95 -6.00 13.06
CA ARG A 150 -8.24 -4.94 14.02
C ARG A 150 -7.16 -4.79 15.09
N ARG A 151 -5.99 -4.25 14.72
CA ARG A 151 -4.86 -3.98 15.62
C ARG A 151 -4.60 -2.49 15.82
N ILE A 152 -5.34 -1.65 15.11
CA ILE A 152 -5.40 -0.20 15.33
C ILE A 152 -6.72 0.07 16.07
N ALA A 153 -6.78 -0.37 17.32
CA ALA A 153 -7.81 -0.05 18.30
C ALA A 153 -7.12 0.09 19.66
#